data_AF-A0A6A2Y7L9-F1
#
_entry.id   AF-A0A6A2Y7L9-F1
#
_cell.length_a   1.000
_cell.length_b   1.000
_cell.length_c   1.000
_cell.angle_alpha   90.00
_cell.angle_beta   90.00
_cell.angle_gamma   90.00
#
_symmetry.space_group_name_H-M   'P 1'
#
loop_
_entity.id
_entity.type
_entity.pdbx_description
1 polymer ?
#
loop_
_entity_poly.entity_id
_entity_poly.type
_entity_poly.pdbx_seq_one_letter_code
_entity_poly.pdbx_strand_id
1 'polypeptide(L)'
;MTGTKGIENGGVYAAICMIVFFVPIVQSQSTQIPEDKSKVNDWFSSVIKPLSQRAGTLDPELVQAEAEPKIIKVKQGDGGDFATIMKAIDSVPAGNSKRVIISIGPGSYQEKITIPRDKPYVTLVGDPKNMPNLTFDATAKDYGTVDSGTLTTLSNYFVGAYLNIINSAPKPDGKREGAQAVALRVSGDRSAFYGCNIFGFQDTVCDDRGNHFFKDCYIRGTVDFIFGSGKSLYLDTEIFVEIEPKLTVITAQARESSSEDTGYSIVHGKITGTAKGSFLGRAWKSSPRVVYAYTEMTDVVNPAGWSHDMQPERAKTVYYGEYKCTGVGASSSGREPFTKQLTEKEAEPFLSLDYVIEKDLVRVRGRKSKTPLHYVSKVANQDFFLDRFLEACPDSILDVTTQNSTALHIAVENRRLDVLQVLLRTLMKTAYHREVVNRKDENGNTALHIAASSNEAQMLKLLLNCKADKHATDQAGLTALGVSQQHGYTESITGENRNALLVILGLMLLTATYQATLSPPGGVWQGGNASKKLGISVMDPSQFLLFYIPTYVVFIYAFTNQYLSLSQPLQHQ
;
A
#
# COMPACT_ATOMS: atom_id res chain seq x y z
N MET A 1 44.37 -15.54 -38.34
CA MET A 1 43.20 -16.39 -38.67
C MET A 1 42.83 -17.12 -37.38
N THR A 2 42.01 -16.51 -36.51
CA THR A 2 40.52 -16.61 -36.47
C THR A 2 40.06 -18.07 -36.29
N GLY A 3 39.32 -18.45 -35.24
CA GLY A 3 38.56 -17.61 -34.32
C GLY A 3 38.07 -18.35 -33.07
N THR A 4 38.04 -17.58 -32.00
CA THR A 4 37.20 -17.78 -30.82
C THR A 4 35.74 -17.64 -31.23
N LYS A 5 35.02 -18.77 -31.36
CA LYS A 5 33.55 -18.75 -31.33
C LYS A 5 33.09 -18.72 -29.88
N GLY A 6 33.00 -17.51 -29.33
CA GLY A 6 32.00 -17.22 -28.32
C GLY A 6 30.66 -17.01 -29.01
N ILE A 7 29.66 -17.81 -28.67
CA ILE A 7 28.21 -17.60 -28.79
C ILE A 7 27.60 -18.80 -28.03
N GLU A 8 26.93 -18.57 -26.89
CA GLU A 8 25.78 -19.36 -26.37
C GLU A 8 25.40 -19.10 -24.88
N ASN A 9 26.03 -18.17 -24.16
CA ASN A 9 25.59 -17.83 -22.78
C ASN A 9 24.84 -16.49 -22.65
N GLY A 10 24.70 -15.69 -23.71
CA GLY A 10 24.12 -14.34 -23.64
C GLY A 10 22.61 -14.30 -23.40
N GLY A 11 21.85 -15.27 -23.91
CA GLY A 11 20.39 -15.30 -23.80
C GLY A 11 19.90 -15.67 -22.39
N VAL A 12 20.57 -16.63 -21.75
CA VAL A 12 20.25 -17.08 -20.40
C VAL A 12 20.64 -16.01 -19.37
N TYR A 13 21.78 -15.34 -19.54
CA TYR A 13 22.14 -14.20 -18.68
C TYR A 13 21.23 -12.98 -18.88
N ALA A 14 20.78 -12.69 -20.11
CA ALA A 14 19.82 -11.62 -20.37
C ALA A 14 18.43 -11.94 -19.77
N ALA A 15 17.98 -13.20 -19.84
CA ALA A 15 16.76 -13.67 -19.18
C ALA A 15 16.90 -13.67 -17.65
N ILE A 16 18.04 -14.11 -17.10
CA ILE A 16 18.34 -14.06 -15.66
C ILE A 16 18.42 -12.62 -15.15
N CYS A 17 18.96 -11.67 -15.93
CA CYS A 17 18.90 -10.24 -15.61
C CYS A 17 17.48 -9.66 -15.68
N MET A 18 16.54 -10.31 -16.39
CA MET A 18 15.13 -9.93 -16.46
C MET A 18 14.24 -10.57 -15.36
N ILE A 19 14.72 -11.58 -14.62
CA ILE A 19 13.87 -12.42 -13.74
C ILE A 19 14.02 -12.09 -12.24
N VAL A 20 14.80 -11.07 -11.87
CA VAL A 20 15.08 -10.69 -10.47
C VAL A 20 14.16 -9.56 -9.95
N PHE A 21 12.87 -9.59 -10.27
CA PHE A 21 11.97 -8.48 -9.95
C PHE A 21 10.75 -8.90 -9.14
N PHE A 22 10.74 -8.65 -7.83
CA PHE A 22 9.60 -7.97 -7.18
C PHE A 22 10.05 -7.04 -6.03
N VAL A 23 9.11 -6.28 -5.43
CA VAL A 23 9.12 -4.84 -5.07
C VAL A 23 8.87 -4.62 -3.54
N PRO A 24 9.34 -3.54 -2.83
CA PRO A 24 8.77 -2.17 -2.74
C PRO A 24 9.46 -1.03 -3.53
N ILE A 25 8.68 -0.15 -4.17
CA ILE A 25 9.14 1.02 -4.95
C ILE A 25 9.15 2.23 -4.02
N VAL A 26 10.22 3.03 -4.08
CA VAL A 26 10.15 4.47 -3.78
C VAL A 26 10.67 5.24 -4.99
N GLN A 27 9.77 6.07 -5.54
CA GLN A 27 9.95 7.41 -6.17
C GLN A 27 9.82 7.67 -7.69
N SER A 28 8.89 8.60 -7.97
CA SER A 28 8.80 9.61 -9.06
C SER A 28 8.02 9.31 -10.35
N GLN A 29 7.65 8.06 -10.65
CA GLN A 29 6.86 7.72 -11.83
C GLN A 29 5.56 7.00 -11.46
N SER A 30 4.50 7.27 -12.22
CA SER A 30 3.19 6.67 -12.00
C SER A 30 3.25 5.15 -12.16
N THR A 31 2.80 4.42 -11.15
CA THR A 31 2.57 2.96 -11.16
C THR A 31 1.30 2.57 -11.91
N GLN A 32 0.60 3.56 -12.48
CA GLN A 32 -0.57 3.37 -13.31
C GLN A 32 -0.20 2.72 -14.65
N ILE A 33 -0.85 1.60 -14.95
CA ILE A 33 -0.74 0.90 -16.22
C ILE A 33 -1.30 1.81 -17.32
N PRO A 34 -0.53 2.07 -18.40
CA PRO A 34 -1.01 2.92 -19.49
C PRO A 34 -2.17 2.28 -20.24
N GLU A 35 -3.14 3.08 -20.66
CA GLU A 35 -4.26 2.63 -21.50
C GLU A 35 -3.83 2.14 -22.89
N ASP A 36 -2.77 2.73 -23.44
CA ASP A 36 -2.23 2.32 -24.73
C ASP A 36 -1.35 1.07 -24.57
N LYS A 37 -1.83 -0.06 -25.09
CA LYS A 37 -1.14 -1.35 -25.02
C LYS A 37 0.29 -1.29 -25.56
N SER A 38 0.55 -0.48 -26.59
CA SER A 38 1.90 -0.36 -27.18
C SER A 38 2.93 0.22 -26.21
N LYS A 39 2.49 1.00 -25.22
CA LYS A 39 3.35 1.61 -24.20
C LYS A 39 3.59 0.73 -22.98
N VAL A 40 2.85 -0.38 -22.84
CA VAL A 40 2.90 -1.22 -21.62
C VAL A 40 4.30 -1.79 -21.38
N ASN A 41 4.99 -2.27 -22.41
CA ASN A 41 6.33 -2.85 -22.22
C ASN A 41 7.39 -1.79 -21.88
N ASP A 42 7.32 -0.62 -22.51
CA ASP A 42 8.21 0.51 -22.23
C ASP A 42 7.97 1.06 -20.83
N TRP A 43 6.71 1.24 -20.45
CA TRP A 43 6.30 1.64 -19.09
C TRP A 43 6.73 0.60 -18.05
N PHE A 44 6.51 -0.68 -18.31
CA PHE A 44 6.91 -1.74 -17.37
C PHE A 44 8.42 -1.72 -17.15
N SER A 45 9.20 -1.56 -18.23
CA SER A 45 10.67 -1.43 -18.16
C SER A 45 11.13 -0.14 -17.49
N SER A 46 10.34 0.93 -17.55
CA SER A 46 10.65 2.20 -16.88
C SER A 46 10.38 2.14 -15.39
N VAL A 47 9.30 1.47 -14.97
CA VAL A 47 8.91 1.32 -13.56
C VAL A 47 9.74 0.24 -12.85
N ILE A 48 9.99 -0.88 -13.52
CA ILE A 48 10.78 -1.99 -12.97
C ILE A 48 12.28 -1.76 -13.26
N LYS A 49 12.92 -1.00 -12.37
CA LYS A 49 14.36 -0.69 -12.43
C LYS A 49 15.22 -1.83 -11.85
N PRO A 50 16.51 -1.94 -12.26
CA PRO A 50 17.48 -2.88 -11.68
C PRO A 50 17.62 -2.74 -10.16
N LEU A 51 17.93 -3.85 -9.45
CA LEU A 51 18.11 -3.88 -7.99
C LEU A 51 19.01 -2.75 -7.47
N SER A 52 20.14 -2.48 -8.14
CA SER A 52 21.10 -1.43 -7.76
C SER A 52 20.49 -0.02 -7.70
N GLN A 53 19.39 0.23 -8.42
CA GLN A 53 18.70 1.52 -8.46
C GLN A 53 17.51 1.60 -7.50
N ARG A 54 17.08 0.47 -6.92
CA ARG A 54 15.89 0.38 -6.04
C ARG A 54 16.17 -0.24 -4.66
N ALA A 55 17.40 -0.69 -4.39
CA ALA A 55 17.77 -1.38 -3.15
C ALA A 55 17.41 -0.59 -1.89
N GLY A 56 17.53 0.75 -1.89
CA GLY A 56 17.14 1.60 -0.76
C GLY A 56 15.64 1.67 -0.47
N THR A 57 14.82 1.04 -1.30
CA THR A 57 13.36 1.14 -1.30
C THR A 57 12.69 -0.20 -1.13
N LEU A 58 13.47 -1.28 -1.28
CA LEU A 58 13.01 -2.66 -1.20
C LEU A 58 13.01 -3.20 0.24
N ASP A 59 12.31 -4.32 0.47
CA ASP A 59 12.42 -5.12 1.70
C ASP A 59 13.90 -5.51 1.91
N PRO A 60 14.53 -5.16 3.04
CA PRO A 60 15.93 -5.48 3.30
C PRO A 60 16.25 -6.98 3.18
N GLU A 61 15.31 -7.85 3.59
CA GLU A 61 15.50 -9.30 3.47
C GLU A 61 15.52 -9.74 2.01
N LEU A 62 14.68 -9.12 1.17
CA LEU A 62 14.69 -9.34 -0.26
C LEU A 62 16.00 -8.82 -0.89
N VAL A 63 16.45 -7.61 -0.53
CA VAL A 63 17.73 -7.06 -1.03
C VAL A 63 18.89 -8.00 -0.69
N GLN A 64 18.91 -8.50 0.54
CA GLN A 64 19.91 -9.46 0.99
C GLN A 64 19.83 -10.77 0.20
N ALA A 65 18.62 -11.28 -0.05
CA ALA A 65 18.43 -12.50 -0.81
C ALA A 65 18.90 -12.35 -2.27
N GLU A 66 18.64 -11.20 -2.90
CA GLU A 66 18.99 -10.94 -4.30
C GLU A 66 20.45 -10.50 -4.51
N ALA A 67 21.21 -10.22 -3.45
CA ALA A 67 22.58 -9.71 -3.55
C ALA A 67 23.55 -10.71 -4.20
N GLU A 68 23.37 -12.00 -3.90
CA GLU A 68 24.23 -13.09 -4.37
C GLU A 68 23.39 -14.31 -4.78
N PRO A 69 22.72 -14.27 -5.95
CA PRO A 69 21.87 -15.37 -6.38
C PRO A 69 22.71 -16.62 -6.67
N LYS A 70 22.24 -17.77 -6.17
CA LYS A 70 22.80 -19.09 -6.48
C LYS A 70 22.07 -19.66 -7.70
N ILE A 71 22.82 -20.13 -8.69
CA ILE A 71 22.25 -20.81 -9.86
C ILE A 71 22.44 -22.32 -9.72
N ILE A 72 21.38 -23.08 -9.95
CA ILE A 72 21.36 -24.55 -10.02
C ILE A 72 20.83 -24.93 -11.41
N LYS A 73 21.55 -25.79 -12.12
CA LYS A 73 21.15 -26.27 -13.45
C LYS A 73 20.44 -27.61 -13.35
N VAL A 74 19.25 -27.70 -13.94
CA VAL A 74 18.49 -28.95 -14.07
C VAL A 74 18.42 -29.32 -15.55
N LYS A 75 18.87 -30.52 -15.90
CA LYS A 75 18.84 -30.99 -17.29
C LYS A 75 18.74 -32.51 -17.32
N GLN A 76 17.86 -33.06 -18.16
CA GLN A 76 17.84 -34.50 -18.43
C GLN A 76 19.07 -34.90 -19.26
N GLY A 77 19.79 -35.95 -18.83
CA GLY A 77 21.06 -36.36 -19.43
C GLY A 77 22.27 -35.59 -18.88
N ASP A 78 23.31 -35.42 -19.70
CA ASP A 78 24.57 -34.81 -19.26
C ASP A 78 24.54 -33.27 -19.24
N GLY A 79 25.22 -32.70 -18.24
CA GLY A 79 25.50 -31.26 -18.15
C GLY A 79 24.57 -30.43 -17.25
N GLY A 80 23.69 -31.08 -16.47
CA GLY A 80 22.96 -30.44 -15.35
C GLY A 80 23.58 -30.81 -14.00
N ASP A 81 23.39 -29.97 -12.98
CA ASP A 81 23.72 -30.29 -11.59
C ASP A 81 22.77 -31.38 -11.04
N PHE A 82 21.53 -31.37 -11.52
CA PHE A 82 20.51 -32.39 -11.23
C PHE A 82 19.77 -32.82 -12.49
N ALA A 83 19.34 -34.09 -12.51
CA ALA A 83 18.53 -34.64 -13.60
C ALA A 83 17.02 -34.34 -13.49
N THR A 84 16.57 -33.97 -12.28
CA THR A 84 15.15 -33.80 -11.92
C THR A 84 14.95 -32.50 -11.14
N ILE A 85 13.78 -31.88 -11.29
CA ILE A 85 13.47 -30.59 -10.66
C ILE A 85 13.36 -30.75 -9.13
N MET A 86 12.73 -31.84 -8.66
CA MET A 86 12.56 -32.06 -7.21
C MET A 86 13.90 -32.20 -6.47
N LYS A 87 14.89 -32.91 -7.03
CA LYS A 87 16.23 -33.00 -6.42
C LYS A 87 16.92 -31.63 -6.29
N ALA A 88 16.73 -30.75 -7.27
CA ALA A 88 17.27 -29.39 -7.19
C ALA A 88 16.59 -28.59 -6.07
N ILE A 89 15.26 -28.70 -5.93
CA ILE A 89 14.50 -28.08 -4.83
C ILE A 89 14.92 -28.66 -3.47
N ASP A 90 15.14 -29.97 -3.38
CA ASP A 90 15.57 -30.65 -2.15
C ASP A 90 16.95 -30.17 -1.68
N SER A 91 17.83 -29.79 -2.62
CA SER A 91 19.14 -29.22 -2.31
C SER A 91 19.10 -27.80 -1.73
N VAL A 92 17.96 -27.09 -1.84
CA VAL A 92 17.77 -25.78 -1.22
C VAL A 92 17.51 -25.96 0.28
N PRO A 93 18.28 -25.29 1.16
CA PRO A 93 18.11 -25.44 2.60
C PRO A 93 16.78 -24.87 3.09
N ALA A 94 16.24 -25.43 4.17
CA ALA A 94 15.14 -24.82 4.91
C ALA A 94 15.59 -23.47 5.51
N GLY A 95 14.70 -22.48 5.51
CA GLY A 95 15.00 -21.10 5.91
C GLY A 95 15.92 -20.36 4.93
N ASN A 96 15.92 -20.75 3.66
CA ASN A 96 16.77 -20.17 2.62
C ASN A 96 16.70 -18.63 2.60
N SER A 97 17.84 -17.97 2.70
CA SER A 97 17.94 -16.50 2.73
C SER A 97 18.58 -15.90 1.49
N LYS A 98 18.84 -16.71 0.45
CA LYS A 98 19.44 -16.28 -0.82
C LYS A 98 18.56 -16.67 -2.00
N ARG A 99 18.48 -15.84 -3.04
CA ARG A 99 17.78 -16.20 -4.28
C ARG A 99 18.42 -17.45 -4.89
N VAL A 100 17.64 -18.51 -5.04
CA VAL A 100 18.09 -19.73 -5.74
C VAL A 100 17.36 -19.84 -7.07
N ILE A 101 18.12 -19.67 -8.15
CA ILE A 101 17.65 -19.75 -9.53
C ILE A 101 17.90 -21.17 -10.03
N ILE A 102 16.84 -21.95 -10.14
CA ILE A 102 16.85 -23.27 -10.75
C ILE A 102 16.57 -23.07 -12.25
N SER A 103 17.65 -23.12 -13.04
CA SER A 103 17.60 -23.03 -14.50
C SER A 103 17.36 -24.42 -15.09
N ILE A 104 16.21 -24.58 -15.74
CA ILE A 104 15.71 -25.86 -16.25
C ILE A 104 15.93 -25.88 -17.76
N GLY A 105 16.73 -26.84 -18.22
CA GLY A 105 16.97 -27.09 -19.64
C GLY A 105 15.73 -27.63 -20.35
N PRO A 106 15.71 -27.62 -21.69
CA PRO A 106 14.59 -28.14 -22.46
C PRO A 106 14.40 -29.64 -22.18
N GLY A 107 13.14 -30.06 -22.10
CA GLY A 107 12.79 -31.45 -21.80
C GLY A 107 11.38 -31.56 -21.25
N SER A 108 10.96 -32.80 -21.00
CA SER A 108 9.67 -33.10 -20.37
C SER A 108 9.91 -33.76 -19.01
N TYR A 109 9.59 -33.03 -17.96
CA TYR A 109 9.79 -33.38 -16.58
C TYR A 109 8.46 -33.86 -16.00
N GLN A 110 8.28 -35.19 -15.96
CA GLN A 110 7.10 -35.81 -15.37
C GLN A 110 7.26 -35.92 -13.85
N GLU A 111 7.00 -34.83 -13.14
CA GLU A 111 7.21 -34.69 -11.70
C GLU A 111 6.07 -33.89 -11.09
N LYS A 112 5.60 -34.29 -9.91
CA LYS A 112 4.73 -33.46 -9.08
C LYS A 112 5.63 -32.54 -8.25
N ILE A 113 5.64 -31.25 -8.59
CA ILE A 113 6.60 -30.28 -8.08
C ILE A 113 5.95 -29.47 -6.97
N THR A 114 6.56 -29.48 -5.79
CA THR A 114 6.14 -28.62 -4.67
C THR A 114 7.33 -27.78 -4.22
N ILE A 115 7.14 -26.46 -4.15
CA ILE A 115 8.06 -25.54 -3.47
C ILE A 115 7.56 -25.35 -2.04
N PRO A 116 8.23 -25.96 -1.04
CA PRO A 116 7.82 -25.90 0.36
C PRO A 116 7.85 -24.49 0.94
N ARG A 117 6.98 -24.22 1.92
CA ARG A 117 6.84 -22.90 2.56
C ARG A 117 8.13 -22.40 3.23
N ASP A 118 8.97 -23.32 3.70
CA ASP A 118 10.23 -23.03 4.38
C ASP A 118 11.40 -22.78 3.41
N LYS A 119 11.18 -22.73 2.09
CA LYS A 119 12.22 -22.47 1.08
C LYS A 119 11.91 -21.21 0.26
N PRO A 120 11.96 -19.99 0.85
CA PRO A 120 11.64 -18.75 0.12
C PRO A 120 12.71 -18.40 -0.91
N TYR A 121 12.39 -17.43 -1.77
CA TYR A 121 13.31 -16.91 -2.81
C TYR A 121 13.77 -17.95 -3.85
N VAL A 122 12.91 -18.92 -4.18
CA VAL A 122 13.18 -19.90 -5.25
C VAL A 122 12.64 -19.37 -6.58
N THR A 123 13.43 -19.50 -7.63
CA THR A 123 13.06 -19.16 -9.00
C THR A 123 13.20 -20.40 -9.88
N LEU A 124 12.17 -20.74 -10.65
CA LEU A 124 12.25 -21.70 -11.74
C LEU A 124 12.27 -20.94 -13.06
N VAL A 125 13.29 -21.17 -13.88
CA VAL A 125 13.44 -20.48 -15.17
C VAL A 125 13.79 -21.45 -16.29
N GLY A 126 13.05 -21.36 -17.40
CA GLY A 126 13.36 -22.02 -18.66
C GLY A 126 13.96 -21.09 -19.72
N ASP A 127 14.34 -21.66 -20.86
CA ASP A 127 14.68 -20.88 -22.06
C ASP A 127 13.38 -20.45 -22.77
N PRO A 128 13.12 -19.16 -23.02
CA PRO A 128 11.93 -18.71 -23.74
C PRO A 128 11.78 -19.30 -25.14
N LYS A 129 12.88 -19.72 -25.79
CA LYS A 129 12.83 -20.37 -27.10
C LYS A 129 12.56 -21.87 -27.01
N ASN A 130 12.87 -22.49 -25.88
CA ASN A 130 12.80 -23.93 -25.66
C ASN A 130 12.31 -24.22 -24.24
N MET A 131 11.08 -23.79 -23.94
CA MET A 131 10.54 -23.89 -22.58
C MET A 131 10.40 -25.34 -22.13
N PRO A 132 10.82 -25.68 -20.90
CA PRO A 132 10.64 -27.02 -20.35
C PRO A 132 9.16 -27.31 -20.06
N ASN A 133 8.77 -28.57 -20.26
CA ASN A 133 7.45 -29.08 -19.90
C ASN A 133 7.49 -29.66 -18.50
N LEU A 134 6.82 -29.01 -17.55
CA LEU A 134 6.58 -29.49 -16.20
C LEU A 134 5.20 -30.16 -16.23
N THR A 135 5.15 -31.49 -16.13
CA THR A 135 3.89 -32.22 -16.34
C THR A 135 3.61 -33.27 -15.27
N PHE A 136 2.34 -33.37 -14.87
CA PHE A 136 1.83 -34.43 -14.03
C PHE A 136 0.33 -34.61 -14.31
N ASP A 137 -0.26 -35.76 -13.98
CA ASP A 137 -1.64 -36.13 -14.32
C ASP A 137 -2.52 -36.36 -13.08
N ALA A 138 -2.20 -35.67 -11.99
CA ALA A 138 -2.98 -35.74 -10.76
C ALA A 138 -4.40 -35.18 -10.94
N THR A 139 -5.38 -35.89 -10.37
CA THR A 139 -6.79 -35.48 -10.33
C THR A 139 -7.28 -35.27 -8.90
N ALA A 140 -8.39 -34.56 -8.75
CA ALA A 140 -9.04 -34.36 -7.47
C ALA A 140 -9.56 -35.65 -6.84
N LYS A 141 -9.83 -36.68 -7.63
CA LYS A 141 -10.22 -37.99 -7.10
C LYS A 141 -9.13 -38.61 -6.21
N ASP A 142 -7.88 -38.46 -6.61
CA ASP A 142 -6.75 -39.11 -5.93
C ASP A 142 -6.07 -38.18 -4.90
N TYR A 143 -6.12 -36.86 -5.13
CA TYR A 143 -5.39 -35.88 -4.32
C TYR A 143 -6.29 -34.81 -3.67
N GLY A 144 -7.57 -34.70 -4.06
CA GLY A 144 -8.34 -33.49 -3.84
C GLY A 144 -7.94 -32.38 -4.84
N THR A 145 -8.85 -31.45 -5.11
CA THR A 145 -8.64 -30.40 -6.13
C THR A 145 -7.35 -29.64 -5.90
N VAL A 146 -7.18 -29.11 -4.70
CA VAL A 146 -6.10 -28.18 -4.37
C VAL A 146 -4.73 -28.87 -4.39
N ASP A 147 -4.65 -30.15 -3.99
CA ASP A 147 -3.38 -30.88 -3.99
C ASP A 147 -3.14 -31.65 -5.30
N SER A 148 -4.00 -31.51 -6.32
CA SER A 148 -3.78 -32.06 -7.66
C SER A 148 -2.78 -31.24 -8.51
N GLY A 149 -2.26 -30.13 -7.99
CA GLY A 149 -1.32 -29.24 -8.68
C GLY A 149 -0.07 -29.93 -9.21
N THR A 150 0.21 -29.78 -10.51
CA THR A 150 1.49 -30.21 -11.12
C THR A 150 2.65 -29.40 -10.57
N LEU A 151 2.52 -28.07 -10.54
CA LEU A 151 3.41 -27.17 -9.82
C LEU A 151 2.64 -26.51 -8.68
N THR A 152 3.09 -26.73 -7.44
CA THR A 152 2.53 -26.11 -6.23
C THR A 152 3.58 -25.23 -5.57
N THR A 153 3.31 -23.92 -5.46
CA THR A 153 4.21 -22.96 -4.82
C THR A 153 3.60 -22.46 -3.52
N LEU A 154 4.10 -22.98 -2.40
CA LEU A 154 3.66 -22.57 -1.05
C LEU A 154 4.57 -21.50 -0.45
N SER A 155 5.67 -21.21 -1.13
CA SER A 155 6.79 -20.41 -0.65
C SER A 155 6.71 -18.97 -1.10
N ASN A 156 7.04 -18.05 -0.20
CA ASN A 156 7.02 -16.63 -0.51
C ASN A 156 8.14 -16.27 -1.49
N TYR A 157 7.91 -15.21 -2.27
CA TYR A 157 8.87 -14.69 -3.25
C TYR A 157 9.25 -15.70 -4.35
N PHE A 158 8.36 -16.62 -4.68
CA PHE A 158 8.57 -17.55 -5.79
C PHE A 158 8.53 -16.82 -7.14
N VAL A 159 9.39 -17.21 -8.08
CA VAL A 159 9.31 -16.71 -9.46
C VAL A 159 9.31 -17.89 -10.44
N GLY A 160 8.30 -17.94 -11.32
CA GLY A 160 8.27 -18.83 -12.48
C GLY A 160 8.48 -18.03 -13.75
N ALA A 161 9.40 -18.44 -14.61
CA ALA A 161 9.63 -17.75 -15.88
C ALA A 161 9.87 -18.71 -17.03
N TYR A 162 9.15 -18.52 -18.13
CA TYR A 162 9.31 -19.29 -19.37
C TYR A 162 9.18 -20.80 -19.13
N LEU A 163 8.06 -21.22 -18.55
CA LEU A 163 7.75 -22.61 -18.23
C LEU A 163 6.45 -23.03 -18.91
N ASN A 164 6.39 -24.27 -19.40
CA ASN A 164 5.12 -24.91 -19.74
C ASN A 164 4.67 -25.75 -18.54
N ILE A 165 3.64 -25.31 -17.82
CA ILE A 165 3.08 -25.97 -16.64
C ILE A 165 1.81 -26.70 -17.07
N ILE A 166 1.82 -28.03 -17.04
CA ILE A 166 0.81 -28.85 -17.71
C ILE A 166 0.24 -29.88 -16.74
N ASN A 167 -1.06 -29.81 -16.44
CA ASN A 167 -1.75 -30.99 -15.94
C ASN A 167 -2.22 -31.83 -17.13
N SER A 168 -1.69 -33.04 -17.26
CA SER A 168 -1.95 -33.96 -18.38
C SER A 168 -3.09 -34.94 -18.13
N ALA A 169 -3.86 -34.75 -17.03
CA ALA A 169 -5.05 -35.54 -16.77
C ALA A 169 -6.06 -35.45 -17.94
N PRO A 170 -6.80 -36.53 -18.25
CA PRO A 170 -7.71 -36.53 -19.39
C PRO A 170 -8.89 -35.57 -19.15
N LYS A 171 -9.19 -34.73 -20.14
CA LYS A 171 -10.30 -33.77 -20.15
C LYS A 171 -11.58 -34.33 -19.53
N PRO A 172 -12.26 -33.62 -18.62
CA PRO A 172 -13.52 -34.08 -18.04
C PRO A 172 -14.54 -34.52 -19.10
N ASP A 173 -15.13 -35.70 -18.91
CA ASP A 173 -16.19 -36.24 -19.80
C ASP A 173 -17.60 -36.02 -19.22
N GLY A 174 -17.68 -35.35 -18.07
CA GLY A 174 -18.91 -35.11 -17.33
C GLY A 174 -19.50 -36.35 -16.64
N LYS A 175 -18.80 -37.50 -16.68
CA LYS A 175 -19.17 -38.77 -16.03
C LYS A 175 -18.19 -39.15 -14.92
N ARG A 176 -16.90 -38.90 -15.11
CA ARG A 176 -15.86 -39.16 -14.10
C ARG A 176 -16.01 -38.21 -12.92
N GLU A 177 -16.17 -38.78 -11.72
CA GLU A 177 -16.10 -38.04 -10.47
C GLU A 177 -14.65 -37.62 -10.18
N GLY A 178 -14.47 -36.42 -9.61
CA GLY A 178 -13.15 -35.92 -9.22
C GLY A 178 -12.22 -35.58 -10.39
N ALA A 179 -12.77 -35.23 -11.56
CA ALA A 179 -11.99 -34.95 -12.78
C ALA A 179 -11.27 -33.59 -12.78
N GLN A 180 -11.39 -32.78 -11.72
CA GLN A 180 -10.66 -31.52 -11.58
C GLN A 180 -9.16 -31.78 -11.51
N ALA A 181 -8.37 -30.95 -12.17
CA ALA A 181 -6.95 -31.21 -12.36
C ALA A 181 -6.15 -29.91 -12.48
N VAL A 182 -5.49 -29.54 -11.38
CA VAL A 182 -4.75 -28.28 -11.27
C VAL A 182 -3.38 -28.39 -11.95
N ALA A 183 -3.05 -27.44 -12.82
CA ALA A 183 -1.71 -27.32 -13.40
C ALA A 183 -0.81 -26.50 -12.48
N LEU A 184 -1.28 -25.33 -12.06
CA LEU A 184 -0.55 -24.44 -11.17
C LEU A 184 -1.39 -24.16 -9.92
N ARG A 185 -0.83 -24.42 -8.74
CA ARG A 185 -1.29 -23.86 -7.48
C ARG A 185 -0.28 -22.85 -6.96
N VAL A 186 -0.74 -21.64 -6.67
CA VAL A 186 0.05 -20.58 -6.05
C VAL A 186 -0.59 -20.15 -4.72
N SER A 187 0.16 -20.29 -3.63
CA SER A 187 -0.25 -19.88 -2.28
C SER A 187 0.84 -19.06 -1.57
N GLY A 188 2.06 -19.03 -2.10
CA GLY A 188 3.17 -18.27 -1.54
C GLY A 188 3.03 -16.78 -1.85
N ASP A 189 3.15 -15.94 -0.83
CA ASP A 189 2.97 -14.51 -1.01
C ASP A 189 4.09 -13.90 -1.86
N ARG A 190 3.77 -12.84 -2.62
CA ARG A 190 4.71 -12.14 -3.51
C ARG A 190 5.29 -13.05 -4.60
N SER A 191 4.47 -13.94 -5.14
CA SER A 191 4.86 -14.83 -6.25
C SER A 191 4.64 -14.18 -7.60
N ALA A 192 5.55 -14.40 -8.55
CA ALA A 192 5.45 -13.82 -9.90
C ALA A 192 5.66 -14.86 -10.99
N PHE A 193 4.95 -14.69 -12.11
CA PHE A 193 5.02 -15.54 -13.29
C PHE A 193 5.20 -14.70 -14.55
N TYR A 194 6.20 -15.05 -15.36
CA TYR A 194 6.56 -14.32 -16.57
C TYR A 194 6.63 -15.25 -17.78
N GLY A 195 5.92 -14.93 -18.86
CA GLY A 195 6.04 -15.70 -20.10
C GLY A 195 5.72 -17.19 -19.95
N CYS A 196 4.91 -17.56 -18.95
CA CYS A 196 4.60 -18.96 -18.66
C CYS A 196 3.34 -19.39 -19.41
N ASN A 197 3.35 -20.62 -19.91
CA ASN A 197 2.18 -21.25 -20.49
C ASN A 197 1.60 -22.26 -19.50
N ILE A 198 0.33 -22.12 -19.13
CA ILE A 198 -0.33 -22.94 -18.13
C ILE A 198 -1.50 -23.66 -18.78
N PHE A 199 -1.43 -24.98 -18.82
CA PHE A 199 -2.35 -25.83 -19.56
C PHE A 199 -3.09 -26.80 -18.62
N GLY A 200 -4.41 -26.79 -18.72
CA GLY A 200 -5.29 -27.73 -18.05
C GLY A 200 -6.68 -27.70 -18.67
N PHE A 201 -7.64 -28.29 -17.96
CA PHE A 201 -9.05 -28.25 -18.32
C PHE A 201 -9.85 -27.58 -17.21
N GLN A 202 -10.41 -28.36 -16.29
CA GLN A 202 -11.13 -27.84 -15.13
C GLN A 202 -10.13 -27.54 -14.02
N ASP A 203 -10.24 -26.35 -13.42
CA ASP A 203 -9.42 -25.89 -12.29
C ASP A 203 -7.93 -25.72 -12.64
N THR A 204 -7.59 -25.26 -13.87
CA THR A 204 -6.18 -25.14 -14.34
C THR A 204 -5.26 -24.36 -13.39
N VAL A 205 -5.67 -23.19 -12.90
CA VAL A 205 -4.91 -22.31 -12.01
C VAL A 205 -5.65 -22.13 -10.69
N CYS A 206 -5.09 -22.72 -9.64
CA CYS A 206 -5.49 -22.47 -8.26
C CYS A 206 -4.67 -21.30 -7.69
N ASP A 207 -5.20 -20.09 -7.88
CA ASP A 207 -4.70 -18.86 -7.30
C ASP A 207 -5.24 -18.70 -5.86
N ASP A 208 -4.69 -19.52 -4.97
CA ASP A 208 -5.20 -19.90 -3.65
C ASP A 208 -5.28 -18.70 -2.68
N ARG A 209 -4.13 -18.12 -2.33
CA ARG A 209 -4.00 -16.97 -1.39
C ARG A 209 -2.65 -16.29 -1.53
N GLY A 210 -2.58 -15.01 -1.17
CA GLY A 210 -1.37 -14.20 -1.28
C GLY A 210 -1.46 -13.19 -2.42
N ASN A 211 -0.41 -12.39 -2.59
CA ASN A 211 -0.28 -11.41 -3.65
C ASN A 211 0.50 -12.01 -4.81
N HIS A 212 -0.10 -12.07 -6.00
CA HIS A 212 0.53 -12.69 -7.16
C HIS A 212 0.53 -11.79 -8.39
N PHE A 213 1.54 -11.96 -9.24
CA PHE A 213 1.67 -11.20 -10.48
C PHE A 213 1.91 -12.14 -11.65
N PHE A 214 1.14 -11.98 -12.72
CA PHE A 214 1.29 -12.72 -13.96
C PHE A 214 1.50 -11.72 -15.09
N LYS A 215 2.58 -11.88 -15.86
CA LYS A 215 2.86 -11.06 -17.05
C LYS A 215 3.19 -11.92 -18.26
N ASP A 216 2.64 -11.55 -19.42
CA ASP A 216 2.89 -12.20 -20.70
C ASP A 216 2.61 -13.72 -20.67
N CYS A 217 1.68 -14.14 -19.82
CA CYS A 217 1.37 -15.56 -19.64
C CYS A 217 0.29 -15.99 -20.62
N TYR A 218 0.22 -17.30 -20.87
CA TYR A 218 -0.86 -17.94 -21.61
C TYR A 218 -1.55 -18.96 -20.70
N ILE A 219 -2.87 -18.88 -20.54
CA ILE A 219 -3.64 -19.77 -19.68
C ILE A 219 -4.73 -20.43 -20.51
N ARG A 220 -4.78 -21.76 -20.52
CA ARG A 220 -5.82 -22.55 -21.19
C ARG A 220 -6.63 -23.37 -20.19
N GLY A 221 -7.95 -23.35 -20.33
CA GLY A 221 -8.86 -24.15 -19.52
C GLY A 221 -10.31 -24.12 -19.97
N THR A 222 -11.19 -24.69 -19.16
CA THR A 222 -12.61 -24.95 -19.46
C THR A 222 -13.54 -24.36 -18.38
N VAL A 223 -13.68 -25.06 -17.24
CA VAL A 223 -14.49 -24.68 -16.08
C VAL A 223 -13.60 -24.17 -14.97
N ASP A 224 -13.94 -23.01 -14.40
CA ASP A 224 -13.31 -22.39 -13.23
C ASP A 224 -11.78 -22.39 -13.29
N PHE A 225 -11.24 -22.21 -14.49
CA PHE A 225 -9.84 -22.53 -14.71
C PHE A 225 -8.86 -21.49 -14.15
N ILE A 226 -9.38 -20.37 -13.61
CA ILE A 226 -8.67 -19.47 -12.70
C ILE A 226 -9.54 -19.29 -11.44
N PHE A 227 -9.15 -19.87 -10.31
CA PHE A 227 -9.97 -19.90 -9.10
C PHE A 227 -9.14 -19.76 -7.82
N GLY A 228 -9.80 -19.37 -6.72
CA GLY A 228 -9.14 -19.16 -5.42
C GLY A 228 -9.37 -17.76 -4.82
N SER A 229 -8.65 -17.43 -3.75
CA SER A 229 -8.79 -16.17 -2.99
C SER A 229 -7.52 -15.29 -3.04
N GLY A 230 -6.66 -15.49 -4.04
CA GLY A 230 -5.51 -14.61 -4.26
C GLY A 230 -5.90 -13.15 -4.55
N LYS A 231 -4.93 -12.25 -4.31
CA LYS A 231 -4.93 -10.87 -4.79
C LYS A 231 -3.96 -10.78 -5.95
N SER A 232 -4.47 -10.77 -7.18
CA SER A 232 -3.64 -11.04 -8.35
C SER A 232 -3.87 -10.07 -9.49
N LEU A 233 -2.76 -9.70 -10.13
CA LEU A 233 -2.74 -8.87 -11.33
C LEU A 233 -2.22 -9.71 -12.49
N TYR A 234 -3.07 -9.89 -13.49
CA TYR A 234 -2.77 -10.56 -14.75
C TYR A 234 -2.60 -9.49 -15.83
N LEU A 235 -1.35 -9.13 -16.12
CA LEU A 235 -0.98 -8.12 -17.09
C LEU A 235 -0.61 -8.77 -18.43
N ASP A 236 -1.24 -8.31 -19.52
CA ASP A 236 -0.96 -8.80 -20.88
C ASP A 236 -0.97 -10.34 -20.99
N THR A 237 -1.94 -10.96 -20.30
CA THR A 237 -2.11 -12.41 -20.27
C THR A 237 -3.15 -12.85 -21.29
N GLU A 238 -2.81 -13.84 -22.11
CA GLU A 238 -3.75 -14.48 -23.03
C GLU A 238 -4.49 -15.61 -22.31
N ILE A 239 -5.81 -15.59 -22.43
CA ILE A 239 -6.73 -16.54 -21.81
C ILE A 239 -7.45 -17.26 -22.95
N PHE A 240 -7.18 -18.55 -23.08
CA PHE A 240 -7.79 -19.40 -24.10
C PHE A 240 -8.84 -20.32 -23.49
N VAL A 241 -10.09 -20.10 -23.86
CA VAL A 241 -11.23 -20.90 -23.38
C VAL A 241 -11.46 -22.09 -24.30
N GLU A 242 -11.07 -23.25 -23.83
CA GLU A 242 -11.32 -24.52 -24.49
C GLU A 242 -12.81 -24.88 -24.40
N ILE A 243 -13.40 -25.35 -25.50
CA ILE A 243 -14.81 -25.78 -25.51
C ILE A 243 -15.04 -26.96 -24.55
N GLU A 244 -16.10 -26.90 -23.74
CA GLU A 244 -16.55 -27.99 -22.85
C GLU A 244 -18.06 -28.23 -23.11
N PRO A 245 -18.57 -29.47 -23.12
CA PRO A 245 -19.98 -29.74 -23.46
C PRO A 245 -21.02 -29.11 -22.52
N LYS A 246 -20.65 -28.79 -21.27
CA LYS A 246 -21.58 -28.31 -20.25
C LYS A 246 -21.55 -26.79 -20.12
N LEU A 247 -20.46 -26.28 -19.58
CA LEU A 247 -20.30 -24.90 -19.17
C LEU A 247 -18.81 -24.57 -19.29
N THR A 248 -18.50 -23.33 -19.64
CA THR A 248 -17.13 -22.81 -19.57
C THR A 248 -17.15 -21.52 -18.78
N VAL A 249 -16.23 -21.41 -17.82
CA VAL A 249 -16.12 -20.26 -16.91
C VAL A 249 -14.66 -19.95 -16.72
N ILE A 250 -14.28 -18.68 -16.91
CA ILE A 250 -12.89 -18.26 -16.78
C ILE A 250 -12.51 -18.15 -15.31
N THR A 251 -13.23 -17.32 -14.55
CA THR A 251 -12.90 -17.05 -13.14
C THR A 251 -13.93 -17.57 -12.15
N ALA A 252 -13.44 -18.12 -11.04
CA ALA A 252 -14.22 -18.50 -9.88
C ALA A 252 -13.53 -17.99 -8.61
N GLN A 253 -13.65 -16.68 -8.37
CA GLN A 253 -12.96 -16.02 -7.27
C GLN A 253 -13.67 -16.27 -5.93
N ALA A 254 -12.89 -16.45 -4.86
CA ALA A 254 -13.34 -17.04 -3.60
C ALA A 254 -13.43 -16.05 -2.42
N ARG A 255 -13.49 -14.74 -2.69
CA ARG A 255 -13.64 -13.72 -1.65
C ARG A 255 -15.02 -13.85 -0.98
N GLU A 256 -15.04 -13.83 0.34
CA GLU A 256 -16.24 -14.04 1.13
C GLU A 256 -16.86 -12.71 1.58
N SER A 257 -16.05 -11.68 1.86
CA SER A 257 -16.54 -10.41 2.40
C SER A 257 -15.98 -9.16 1.73
N SER A 258 -16.71 -8.05 1.83
CA SER A 258 -16.28 -6.74 1.29
C SER A 258 -15.08 -6.14 2.03
N SER A 259 -14.73 -6.63 3.23
CA SER A 259 -13.56 -6.19 3.98
C SER A 259 -12.27 -6.90 3.59
N GLU A 260 -12.35 -8.04 2.90
CA GLU A 260 -11.17 -8.73 2.36
C GLU A 260 -10.61 -7.94 1.18
N ASP A 261 -9.29 -7.75 1.15
CA ASP A 261 -8.59 -7.09 0.04
C ASP A 261 -8.02 -8.09 -0.98
N THR A 262 -8.81 -9.08 -1.36
CA THR A 262 -8.46 -10.09 -2.39
C THR A 262 -9.25 -9.86 -3.68
N GLY A 263 -8.84 -10.47 -4.78
CA GLY A 263 -9.50 -10.29 -6.07
C GLY A 263 -8.55 -10.39 -7.25
N TYR A 264 -9.13 -10.47 -8.43
CA TYR A 264 -8.38 -10.56 -9.68
C TYR A 264 -8.54 -9.28 -10.50
N SER A 265 -7.43 -8.71 -10.93
CA SER A 265 -7.39 -7.66 -11.94
C SER A 265 -6.71 -8.21 -13.19
N ILE A 266 -7.44 -8.26 -14.30
CA ILE A 266 -6.94 -8.69 -15.61
C ILE A 266 -6.85 -7.45 -16.48
N VAL A 267 -5.63 -7.05 -16.84
CA VAL A 267 -5.35 -5.80 -17.55
C VAL A 267 -4.60 -6.07 -18.84
N HIS A 268 -5.05 -5.48 -19.96
CA HIS A 268 -4.49 -5.72 -21.31
C HIS A 268 -4.54 -7.18 -21.78
N GLY A 269 -5.39 -8.00 -21.13
CA GLY A 269 -5.55 -9.40 -21.47
C GLY A 269 -6.22 -9.61 -22.82
N LYS A 270 -6.20 -10.86 -23.29
CA LYS A 270 -6.88 -11.28 -24.51
C LYS A 270 -7.67 -12.56 -24.25
N ILE A 271 -8.97 -12.53 -24.45
CA ILE A 271 -9.86 -13.69 -24.26
C ILE A 271 -10.26 -14.25 -25.61
N THR A 272 -9.71 -15.40 -25.94
CA THR A 272 -9.95 -16.16 -27.17
C THR A 272 -10.39 -17.59 -26.82
N GLY A 273 -10.72 -18.40 -27.81
CA GLY A 273 -11.02 -19.81 -27.55
C GLY A 273 -11.82 -20.48 -28.64
N THR A 274 -12.16 -21.74 -28.39
CA THR A 274 -13.06 -22.55 -29.23
C THR A 274 -14.44 -22.71 -28.61
N ALA A 275 -14.60 -22.32 -27.34
CA ALA A 275 -15.89 -22.33 -26.65
C ALA A 275 -16.86 -21.30 -27.24
N LYS A 276 -18.16 -21.46 -26.92
CA LYS A 276 -19.19 -20.48 -27.24
C LYS A 276 -20.05 -20.23 -26.01
N GLY A 277 -20.25 -18.96 -25.66
CA GLY A 277 -21.09 -18.58 -24.52
C GLY A 277 -20.45 -18.81 -23.15
N SER A 278 -19.13 -18.61 -23.05
CA SER A 278 -18.35 -18.75 -21.81
C SER A 278 -18.59 -17.56 -20.87
N PHE A 279 -18.65 -17.80 -19.57
CA PHE A 279 -18.73 -16.72 -18.59
C PHE A 279 -17.34 -16.22 -18.20
N LEU A 280 -17.19 -14.89 -18.10
CA LEU A 280 -16.02 -14.21 -17.54
C LEU A 280 -15.76 -14.63 -16.11
N GLY A 281 -16.83 -14.83 -15.32
CA GLY A 281 -16.71 -15.41 -14.01
C GLY A 281 -18.02 -15.86 -13.42
N ARG A 282 -17.93 -16.72 -12.42
CA ARG A 282 -19.06 -17.11 -11.56
C ARG A 282 -18.77 -16.88 -10.09
N ALA A 283 -19.81 -16.55 -9.34
CA ALA A 283 -19.69 -16.29 -7.91
C ALA A 283 -19.51 -17.58 -7.13
N TRP A 284 -18.26 -18.05 -6.96
CA TRP A 284 -17.97 -19.25 -6.18
C TRP A 284 -18.27 -19.06 -4.68
N LYS A 285 -17.95 -17.87 -4.16
CA LYS A 285 -18.17 -17.45 -2.76
C LYS A 285 -19.07 -16.22 -2.65
N SER A 286 -19.27 -15.69 -1.44
CA SER A 286 -20.31 -14.67 -1.23
C SER A 286 -19.99 -13.27 -1.77
N SER A 287 -18.72 -12.85 -1.87
CA SER A 287 -18.36 -11.48 -2.29
C SER A 287 -17.18 -11.42 -3.29
N PRO A 288 -17.20 -12.25 -4.35
CA PRO A 288 -16.11 -12.36 -5.31
C PRO A 288 -15.79 -11.02 -5.97
N ARG A 289 -14.50 -10.79 -6.26
CA ARG A 289 -14.03 -9.56 -6.91
C ARG A 289 -13.16 -9.87 -8.11
N VAL A 290 -13.63 -9.51 -9.30
CA VAL A 290 -12.91 -9.69 -10.57
C VAL A 290 -13.14 -8.45 -11.44
N VAL A 291 -12.05 -7.90 -11.97
CA VAL A 291 -12.06 -6.75 -12.87
C VAL A 291 -11.30 -7.09 -14.14
N TYR A 292 -11.94 -6.85 -15.29
CA TYR A 292 -11.29 -6.85 -16.60
C TYR A 292 -11.15 -5.42 -17.07
N ALA A 293 -9.93 -5.02 -17.44
CA ALA A 293 -9.65 -3.69 -17.96
C ALA A 293 -8.78 -3.75 -19.20
N TYR A 294 -9.06 -2.90 -20.20
CA TYR A 294 -8.36 -2.87 -21.49
C TYR A 294 -8.25 -4.25 -22.16
N THR A 295 -9.18 -5.16 -21.85
CA THR A 295 -9.11 -6.56 -22.27
C THR A 295 -9.88 -6.75 -23.57
N GLU A 296 -9.24 -7.40 -24.54
CA GLU A 296 -9.88 -7.78 -25.80
C GLU A 296 -10.66 -9.09 -25.62
N MET A 297 -11.94 -9.11 -26.00
CA MET A 297 -12.84 -10.25 -25.84
C MET A 297 -13.47 -10.64 -27.19
N THR A 298 -13.21 -11.87 -27.63
CA THR A 298 -13.83 -12.45 -28.82
C THR A 298 -15.25 -12.96 -28.54
N ASP A 299 -15.94 -13.53 -29.53
CA ASP A 299 -17.30 -14.07 -29.44
C ASP A 299 -17.43 -15.33 -28.56
N VAL A 300 -16.31 -15.78 -27.99
CA VAL A 300 -16.26 -16.81 -26.95
C VAL A 300 -17.04 -16.44 -25.69
N VAL A 301 -17.18 -15.14 -25.40
CA VAL A 301 -17.83 -14.62 -24.18
C VAL A 301 -19.35 -14.58 -24.34
N ASN A 302 -20.06 -15.10 -23.34
CA ASN A 302 -21.51 -15.02 -23.23
C ASN A 302 -21.98 -13.56 -23.16
N PRO A 303 -23.05 -13.14 -23.86
CA PRO A 303 -23.62 -11.80 -23.71
C PRO A 303 -23.92 -11.42 -22.25
N ALA A 304 -24.41 -12.36 -21.43
CA ALA A 304 -24.64 -12.18 -19.99
C ALA A 304 -23.35 -11.83 -19.23
N GLY A 305 -22.20 -12.31 -19.72
CA GLY A 305 -20.85 -12.07 -19.22
C GLY A 305 -20.54 -12.81 -17.92
N TRP A 306 -21.42 -12.73 -16.92
CA TRP A 306 -21.17 -13.16 -15.55
C TRP A 306 -22.28 -14.03 -15.01
N SER A 307 -21.98 -14.85 -14.01
CA SER A 307 -22.96 -15.72 -13.36
C SER A 307 -22.92 -15.56 -11.83
N HIS A 308 -24.09 -15.55 -11.20
CA HIS A 308 -24.20 -15.61 -9.74
C HIS A 308 -24.29 -17.08 -9.22
N ASP A 309 -23.91 -18.07 -10.04
CA ASP A 309 -23.87 -19.50 -9.70
C ASP A 309 -25.19 -20.03 -9.10
N MET A 310 -26.32 -19.64 -9.70
CA MET A 310 -27.68 -19.97 -9.23
C MET A 310 -27.99 -19.51 -7.79
N GLN A 311 -27.23 -18.54 -7.27
CA GLN A 311 -27.39 -17.91 -5.96
C GLN A 311 -27.69 -16.40 -6.09
N PRO A 312 -28.97 -16.02 -6.29
CA PRO A 312 -29.37 -14.64 -6.60
C PRO A 312 -28.97 -13.62 -5.53
N GLU A 313 -28.83 -14.04 -4.27
CA GLU A 313 -28.40 -13.19 -3.17
C GLU A 313 -26.98 -12.64 -3.34
N ARG A 314 -26.10 -13.39 -4.02
CA ARG A 314 -24.71 -12.99 -4.30
C ARG A 314 -24.62 -11.83 -5.29
N ALA A 315 -25.65 -11.64 -6.12
CA ALA A 315 -25.72 -10.51 -7.05
C ALA A 315 -25.63 -9.14 -6.34
N LYS A 316 -25.90 -9.08 -5.02
CA LYS A 316 -25.83 -7.84 -4.22
C LYS A 316 -24.41 -7.53 -3.71
N THR A 317 -23.54 -8.53 -3.67
CA THR A 317 -22.25 -8.48 -2.97
C THR A 317 -21.05 -8.70 -3.90
N VAL A 318 -21.27 -9.30 -5.08
CA VAL A 318 -20.24 -9.45 -6.10
C VAL A 318 -19.70 -8.10 -6.57
N TYR A 319 -18.41 -8.06 -6.89
CA TYR A 319 -17.78 -6.95 -7.56
C TYR A 319 -17.20 -7.43 -8.89
N TYR A 320 -18.03 -7.38 -9.94
CA TYR A 320 -17.63 -7.72 -11.30
C TYR A 320 -17.60 -6.47 -12.16
N GLY A 321 -16.39 -6.11 -12.58
CA GLY A 321 -16.12 -4.86 -13.29
C GLY A 321 -15.53 -5.11 -14.67
N GLU A 322 -15.99 -4.34 -15.64
CA GLU A 322 -15.37 -4.23 -16.97
C GLU A 322 -15.04 -2.75 -17.22
N TYR A 323 -13.83 -2.47 -17.70
CA TYR A 323 -13.37 -1.12 -18.00
C TYR A 323 -12.68 -1.04 -19.35
N LYS A 324 -13.27 -0.31 -20.30
CA LYS A 324 -12.71 -0.12 -21.65
C LYS A 324 -12.26 -1.43 -22.32
N CYS A 325 -13.01 -2.51 -22.10
CA CYS A 325 -12.83 -3.77 -22.82
C CYS A 325 -13.27 -3.60 -24.30
N THR A 326 -12.64 -4.34 -25.20
CA THR A 326 -12.88 -4.23 -26.65
C THR A 326 -13.19 -5.59 -27.27
N GLY A 327 -13.65 -5.60 -28.52
CA GLY A 327 -14.04 -6.82 -29.24
C GLY A 327 -15.51 -7.17 -29.06
N VAL A 328 -15.97 -8.14 -29.85
CA VAL A 328 -17.40 -8.51 -29.95
C VAL A 328 -17.95 -9.08 -28.64
N GLY A 329 -17.11 -9.76 -27.84
CA GLY A 329 -17.48 -10.31 -26.54
C GLY A 329 -17.59 -9.26 -25.43
N ALA A 330 -17.06 -8.06 -25.64
CA ALA A 330 -17.05 -6.98 -24.64
C ALA A 330 -18.33 -6.11 -24.65
N SER A 331 -19.32 -6.44 -25.49
CA SER A 331 -20.58 -5.68 -25.54
C SER A 331 -21.32 -5.72 -24.20
N SER A 332 -21.60 -4.54 -23.63
CA SER A 332 -22.29 -4.40 -22.34
C SER A 332 -23.81 -4.55 -22.43
N SER A 333 -24.40 -4.54 -23.63
CA SER A 333 -25.86 -4.50 -23.84
C SER A 333 -26.62 -5.72 -23.30
N GLY A 334 -25.96 -6.87 -23.20
CA GLY A 334 -26.55 -8.11 -22.71
C GLY A 334 -26.10 -8.52 -21.31
N ARG A 335 -25.30 -7.69 -20.62
CA ARG A 335 -24.70 -8.05 -19.34
C ARG A 335 -25.73 -8.14 -18.23
N GLU A 336 -25.46 -9.02 -17.27
CA GLU A 336 -26.27 -9.14 -16.08
C GLU A 336 -26.35 -7.81 -15.29
N PRO A 337 -27.50 -7.44 -14.69
CA PRO A 337 -27.69 -6.13 -14.05
C PRO A 337 -26.78 -5.85 -12.84
N PHE A 338 -26.21 -6.88 -12.21
CA PHE A 338 -25.31 -6.73 -11.06
C PHE A 338 -23.86 -6.42 -11.45
N THR A 339 -23.55 -6.43 -12.75
CA THR A 339 -22.22 -6.15 -13.28
C THR A 339 -22.00 -4.64 -13.40
N LYS A 340 -20.73 -4.21 -13.42
CA LYS A 340 -20.37 -2.80 -13.45
C LYS A 340 -19.52 -2.49 -14.68
N GLN A 341 -19.98 -1.54 -15.49
CA GLN A 341 -19.11 -0.82 -16.40
C GLN A 341 -18.44 0.29 -15.59
N LEU A 342 -17.16 0.10 -15.27
CA LEU A 342 -16.47 0.97 -14.32
C LEU A 342 -16.22 2.35 -14.94
N THR A 343 -16.23 3.37 -14.09
CA THR A 343 -15.65 4.68 -14.42
C THR A 343 -14.13 4.65 -14.22
N GLU A 344 -13.41 5.62 -14.77
CA GLU A 344 -11.95 5.72 -14.61
C GLU A 344 -11.52 5.72 -13.13
N LYS A 345 -12.22 6.47 -12.28
CA LYS A 345 -11.95 6.53 -10.82
C LYS A 345 -12.18 5.19 -10.11
N GLU A 346 -13.16 4.40 -10.57
CA GLU A 346 -13.43 3.08 -10.00
C GLU A 346 -12.44 2.02 -10.49
N ALA A 347 -11.94 2.18 -11.72
CA ALA A 347 -10.96 1.26 -12.31
C ALA A 347 -9.52 1.57 -11.85
N GLU A 348 -9.21 2.83 -11.51
CA GLU A 348 -7.87 3.29 -11.12
C GLU A 348 -7.15 2.38 -10.11
N PRO A 349 -7.78 1.92 -9.00
CA PRO A 349 -7.12 1.05 -8.03
C PRO A 349 -6.72 -0.33 -8.57
N PHE A 350 -7.40 -0.81 -9.62
CA PHE A 350 -7.14 -2.10 -10.27
C PHE A 350 -6.17 -1.99 -11.44
N LEU A 351 -5.89 -0.76 -11.88
CA LEU A 351 -5.04 -0.41 -13.02
C LEU A 351 -3.64 0.04 -12.60
N SER A 352 -3.17 -0.36 -11.42
CA SER A 352 -1.85 -0.02 -10.91
C SER A 352 -1.10 -1.28 -10.49
N LEU A 353 0.23 -1.27 -10.63
CA LEU A 353 1.08 -2.29 -9.99
C LEU A 353 0.90 -2.28 -8.47
N ASP A 354 0.49 -1.15 -7.89
CA ASP A 354 0.18 -1.02 -6.46
C ASP A 354 -1.02 -1.87 -6.03
N TYR A 355 -1.81 -2.39 -6.98
CA TYR A 355 -2.90 -3.31 -6.66
C TYR A 355 -2.38 -4.56 -5.94
N VAL A 356 -1.26 -5.13 -6.41
CA VAL A 356 -0.64 -6.34 -5.84
C VAL A 356 0.61 -6.04 -5.00
N ILE A 357 1.00 -4.77 -4.88
CA ILE A 357 2.09 -4.33 -4.00
C ILE A 357 1.49 -3.85 -2.68
N GLU A 358 2.01 -4.39 -1.58
CA GLU A 358 1.58 -4.04 -0.23
C GLU A 358 1.91 -2.57 0.09
N LYS A 359 0.88 -1.71 0.09
CA LYS A 359 0.91 -0.45 0.85
C LYS A 359 1.00 -0.70 2.36
N ASP A 360 0.71 -1.92 2.82
CA ASP A 360 0.71 -2.30 4.24
C ASP A 360 2.07 -2.76 4.78
N LEU A 361 3.12 -2.87 3.95
CA LEU A 361 4.50 -3.08 4.43
C LEU A 361 4.89 -2.02 5.49
N VAL A 362 4.46 -0.77 5.31
CA VAL A 362 4.66 0.33 6.26
C VAL A 362 3.86 0.19 7.57
N ARG A 363 2.88 -0.72 7.61
CA ARG A 363 2.02 -1.02 8.77
C ARG A 363 2.25 -2.42 9.34
N VAL A 364 3.18 -3.21 8.79
CA VAL A 364 3.54 -4.54 9.31
C VAL A 364 3.95 -4.41 10.77
N ARG A 365 3.27 -5.17 11.63
CA ARG A 365 3.49 -5.14 13.08
C ARG A 365 4.62 -6.10 13.45
N GLY A 366 5.77 -5.55 13.78
CA GLY A 366 6.90 -6.26 14.37
C GLY A 366 6.70 -6.58 15.87
N ARG A 367 7.79 -6.88 16.58
CA ARG A 367 7.76 -7.17 18.02
C ARG A 367 7.10 -6.01 18.80
N LYS A 368 6.25 -6.34 19.77
CA LYS A 368 5.42 -5.37 20.53
C LYS A 368 4.44 -4.58 19.65
N SER A 369 3.99 -5.16 18.53
CA SER A 369 3.08 -4.52 17.58
C SER A 369 3.62 -3.20 16.99
N LYS A 370 4.95 -3.05 16.94
CA LYS A 370 5.58 -1.85 16.37
C LYS A 370 5.58 -1.90 14.85
N THR A 371 5.01 -0.88 14.22
CA THR A 371 5.07 -0.68 12.76
C THR A 371 6.36 0.03 12.34
N PRO A 372 6.78 -0.03 11.07
CA PRO A 372 7.89 0.77 10.57
C PRO A 372 7.82 2.25 10.95
N LEU A 373 6.62 2.87 10.97
CA LEU A 373 6.45 4.24 11.46
C LEU A 373 6.95 4.42 12.91
N HIS A 374 6.68 3.46 13.80
CA HIS A 374 7.15 3.49 15.18
C HIS A 374 8.68 3.39 15.30
N TYR A 375 9.33 2.64 14.40
CA TYR A 375 10.79 2.57 14.36
C TYR A 375 11.42 3.85 13.81
N VAL A 376 10.84 4.40 12.73
CA VAL A 376 11.29 5.66 12.13
C VAL A 376 11.11 6.82 13.10
N SER A 377 10.03 6.79 13.90
CA SER A 377 9.77 7.83 14.90
C SER A 377 10.79 7.86 16.05
N LYS A 378 11.62 6.82 16.18
CA LYS A 378 12.71 6.74 17.15
C LYS A 378 14.00 7.44 16.66
N VAL A 379 14.18 7.54 15.35
CA VAL A 379 15.41 8.02 14.72
C VAL A 379 15.23 9.42 14.12
N ALA A 380 16.31 9.99 13.57
CA ALA A 380 16.27 11.30 12.93
C ALA A 380 15.55 11.27 11.60
N ASN A 381 14.79 12.32 11.29
CA ASN A 381 14.21 12.50 9.95
C ASN A 381 15.27 13.06 8.98
N GLN A 382 16.32 12.28 8.72
CA GLN A 382 17.29 12.61 7.67
C GLN A 382 16.64 12.47 6.29
N ASP A 383 16.95 13.39 5.38
CA ASP A 383 16.53 13.38 3.98
C ASP A 383 15.00 13.38 3.71
N PHE A 384 14.20 13.98 4.60
CA PHE A 384 12.73 14.05 4.47
C PHE A 384 12.04 12.67 4.34
N PHE A 385 12.70 11.63 4.84
CA PHE A 385 12.24 10.26 4.74
C PHE A 385 10.84 10.06 5.36
N LEU A 386 10.57 10.69 6.51
CA LEU A 386 9.30 10.60 7.21
C LEU A 386 8.15 11.32 6.46
N ASP A 387 8.43 12.44 5.82
CA ASP A 387 7.44 13.17 5.01
C ASP A 387 6.97 12.28 3.85
N ARG A 388 7.93 11.67 3.14
CA ARG A 388 7.67 10.72 2.05
C ARG A 388 6.98 9.44 2.53
N PHE A 389 7.33 8.96 3.72
CA PHE A 389 6.71 7.78 4.33
C PHE A 389 5.22 8.01 4.64
N LEU A 390 4.87 9.19 5.18
CA LEU A 390 3.49 9.55 5.52
C LEU A 390 2.65 9.95 4.29
N GLU A 391 3.28 10.44 3.22
CA GLU A 391 2.61 10.61 1.92
C GLU A 391 2.19 9.26 1.32
N ALA A 392 3.04 8.23 1.46
CA ALA A 392 2.75 6.89 0.94
C ALA A 392 1.66 6.17 1.73
N CYS A 393 1.62 6.32 3.06
CA CYS A 393 0.59 5.73 3.91
C CYS A 393 0.19 6.65 5.08
N PRO A 394 -0.77 7.56 4.86
CA PRO A 394 -1.23 8.49 5.90
C PRO A 394 -1.87 7.78 7.10
N ASP A 395 -2.56 6.67 6.88
CA ASP A 395 -3.30 5.92 7.91
C ASP A 395 -2.38 5.21 8.92
N SER A 396 -1.08 5.06 8.61
CA SER A 396 -0.09 4.49 9.52
C SER A 396 0.05 5.29 10.83
N ILE A 397 -0.33 6.57 10.84
CA ILE A 397 -0.33 7.43 12.03
C ILE A 397 -1.31 6.97 13.12
N LEU A 398 -2.29 6.14 12.75
CA LEU A 398 -3.29 5.57 13.65
C LEU A 398 -2.80 4.30 14.36
N ASP A 399 -1.69 3.71 13.91
CA ASP A 399 -1.19 2.47 14.48
C ASP A 399 -0.68 2.67 15.91
N VAL A 400 -0.88 1.64 16.73
CA VAL A 400 -0.46 1.60 18.13
C VAL A 400 0.34 0.35 18.43
N THR A 401 1.26 0.47 19.38
CA THR A 401 2.01 -0.66 19.95
C THR A 401 1.13 -1.50 20.89
N THR A 402 1.65 -2.61 21.40
CA THR A 402 0.98 -3.41 22.46
C THR A 402 0.74 -2.61 23.74
N GLN A 403 1.48 -1.52 23.96
CA GLN A 403 1.34 -0.61 25.11
C GLN A 403 0.42 0.57 24.77
N ASN A 404 -0.36 0.47 23.69
CA ASN A 404 -1.21 1.52 23.14
C ASN A 404 -0.48 2.83 22.80
N SER A 405 0.86 2.80 22.67
CA SER A 405 1.66 3.97 22.33
C SER A 405 1.56 4.26 20.83
N THR A 406 1.35 5.52 20.47
CA THR A 406 1.40 6.01 19.08
C THR A 406 2.81 6.43 18.67
N ALA A 407 3.01 6.71 17.38
CA ALA A 407 4.22 7.35 16.86
C ALA A 407 4.59 8.66 17.58
N LEU A 408 3.60 9.45 18.03
CA LEU A 408 3.82 10.67 18.81
C LEU A 408 4.47 10.38 20.17
N HIS A 409 4.02 9.34 20.87
CA HIS A 409 4.59 8.93 22.16
C HIS A 409 6.07 8.57 22.00
N ILE A 410 6.39 7.79 20.97
CA ILE A 410 7.77 7.35 20.70
C ILE A 410 8.66 8.52 20.29
N ALA A 411 8.18 9.44 19.46
CA ALA A 411 8.94 10.62 19.06
C ALA A 411 9.30 11.51 20.26
N VAL A 412 8.36 11.72 21.17
CA VAL A 412 8.56 12.51 22.39
C VAL A 412 9.49 11.78 23.37
N GLU A 413 9.26 10.49 23.61
CA GLU A 413 10.12 9.66 24.47
C GLU A 413 11.59 9.68 24.02
N ASN A 414 11.83 9.72 22.71
CA ASN A 414 13.18 9.74 22.13
C ASN A 414 13.68 11.16 21.79
N ARG A 415 12.99 12.21 22.26
CA ARG A 415 13.37 13.62 22.10
C ARG A 415 13.59 14.04 20.64
N ARG A 416 12.77 13.51 19.72
CA ARG A 416 12.81 13.79 18.28
C ARG A 416 11.86 14.92 17.87
N LEU A 417 12.32 16.18 17.96
CA LEU A 417 11.49 17.35 17.62
C LEU A 417 11.17 17.42 16.11
N ASP A 418 12.14 17.06 15.28
CA ASP A 418 12.07 16.98 13.82
C ASP A 418 10.94 16.04 13.37
N VAL A 419 10.91 14.83 13.93
CA VAL A 419 9.87 13.82 13.69
C VAL A 419 8.52 14.29 14.20
N LEU A 420 8.46 14.83 15.42
CA LEU A 420 7.22 15.29 16.05
C LEU A 420 6.53 16.38 15.21
N GLN A 421 7.30 17.29 14.64
CA GLN A 421 6.77 18.37 13.81
C GLN A 421 6.15 17.87 12.50
N VAL A 422 6.75 16.88 11.86
CA VAL A 422 6.20 16.25 10.65
C VAL A 422 4.92 15.47 10.97
N LEU A 423 4.94 14.64 12.03
CA LEU A 423 3.77 13.88 12.46
C LEU A 423 2.57 14.80 12.75
N LEU A 424 2.78 15.86 13.52
CA LEU A 424 1.73 16.81 13.86
C LEU A 424 1.25 17.62 12.64
N ARG A 425 2.15 18.04 11.75
CA ARG A 425 1.78 18.73 10.51
C ARG A 425 0.85 17.86 9.65
N THR A 426 1.16 16.57 9.50
CA THR A 426 0.32 15.63 8.76
C THR A 426 -1.00 15.39 9.49
N LEU A 427 -0.94 15.18 10.80
CA LEU A 427 -2.11 14.90 11.62
C LEU A 427 -3.13 16.05 11.61
N MET A 428 -2.68 17.31 11.65
CA MET A 428 -3.55 18.49 11.61
C MET A 428 -4.40 18.62 10.34
N LYS A 429 -4.08 17.86 9.28
CA LYS A 429 -4.89 17.79 8.04
C LYS A 429 -6.05 16.79 8.14
N THR A 430 -6.15 16.03 9.24
CA THR A 430 -7.10 14.90 9.39
C THR A 430 -8.26 15.22 10.32
N ALA A 431 -9.41 14.57 10.10
CA ALA A 431 -10.60 14.72 10.94
C ALA A 431 -10.41 14.16 12.36
N TYR A 432 -9.53 13.18 12.54
CA TYR A 432 -9.27 12.47 13.80
C TYR A 432 -8.07 13.03 14.60
N HIS A 433 -7.51 14.19 14.22
CA HIS A 433 -6.33 14.76 14.88
C HIS A 433 -6.44 14.86 16.40
N ARG A 434 -7.60 15.29 16.91
CA ARG A 434 -7.82 15.48 18.35
C ARG A 434 -7.82 14.16 19.11
N GLU A 435 -8.31 13.08 18.51
CA GLU A 435 -8.31 11.76 19.13
C GLU A 435 -6.88 11.22 19.25
N VAL A 436 -6.07 11.36 18.19
CA VAL A 436 -4.72 10.80 18.13
C VAL A 436 -3.74 11.57 19.02
N VAL A 437 -3.80 12.92 19.04
CA VAL A 437 -2.96 13.75 19.93
C VAL A 437 -3.21 13.44 21.40
N ASN A 438 -4.45 13.12 21.75
CA ASN A 438 -4.88 12.87 23.13
C ASN A 438 -5.01 11.38 23.48
N ARG A 439 -4.55 10.50 22.59
CA ARG A 439 -4.54 9.06 22.86
C ARG A 439 -3.63 8.80 24.06
N LYS A 440 -4.10 7.94 24.97
CA LYS A 440 -3.37 7.52 26.15
C LYS A 440 -2.67 6.19 25.89
N ASP A 441 -1.43 6.06 26.36
CA ASP A 441 -0.74 4.77 26.43
C ASP A 441 -1.30 3.87 27.55
N GLU A 442 -0.70 2.69 27.74
CA GLU A 442 -1.07 1.71 28.78
C GLU A 442 -0.96 2.28 30.22
N ASN A 443 -0.13 3.29 30.44
CA ASN A 443 0.03 3.97 31.72
C ASN A 443 -0.90 5.19 31.87
N GLY A 444 -1.82 5.39 30.91
CA GLY A 444 -2.70 6.54 30.88
C GLY A 444 -2.03 7.84 30.40
N ASN A 445 -0.74 7.81 30.02
CA ASN A 445 -0.01 9.00 29.62
C ASN A 445 -0.38 9.39 28.19
N THR A 446 -0.59 10.69 27.97
CA THR A 446 -0.57 11.26 26.61
C THR A 446 0.85 11.67 26.23
N ALA A 447 1.10 11.95 24.96
CA ALA A 447 2.37 12.51 24.50
C ALA A 447 2.75 13.80 25.27
N LEU A 448 1.76 14.57 25.75
CA LEU A 448 1.99 15.76 26.58
C LEU A 448 2.55 15.43 27.98
N HIS A 449 2.12 14.31 28.58
CA HIS A 449 2.65 13.84 29.87
C HIS A 449 4.13 13.42 29.74
N ILE A 450 4.48 12.72 28.65
CA ILE A 450 5.87 12.30 28.37
C ILE A 450 6.77 13.52 28.11
N ALA A 451 6.26 14.53 27.40
CA ALA A 451 7.01 15.76 27.16
C ALA A 451 7.26 16.54 28.47
N ALA A 452 6.28 16.51 29.38
CA ALA A 452 6.35 17.15 30.70
C ALA A 452 7.32 16.45 31.66
N SER A 453 7.36 15.12 31.64
CA SER A 453 8.32 14.34 32.45
C SER A 453 9.77 14.47 31.96
N SER A 454 9.96 14.80 30.68
CA SER A 454 11.29 14.92 30.05
C SER A 454 11.84 16.36 30.01
N ASN A 455 11.06 17.35 30.49
CA ASN A 455 11.36 18.80 30.44
C ASN A 455 11.63 19.36 29.02
N GLU A 456 10.93 18.83 28.01
CA GLU A 456 11.13 19.23 26.60
C GLU A 456 10.21 20.40 26.22
N ALA A 457 10.59 21.63 26.62
CA ALA A 457 9.78 22.84 26.46
C ALA A 457 9.27 23.08 25.02
N GLN A 458 10.09 22.80 24.01
CA GLN A 458 9.73 22.99 22.60
C GLN A 458 8.67 21.97 22.14
N MET A 459 8.73 20.73 22.63
CA MET A 459 7.73 19.70 22.32
C MET A 459 6.41 19.95 23.05
N LEU A 460 6.47 20.39 24.31
CA LEU A 460 5.31 20.83 25.08
C LEU A 460 4.54 21.92 24.34
N LYS A 461 5.24 22.96 23.89
CA LYS A 461 4.65 24.05 23.12
C LYS A 461 4.01 23.56 21.83
N LEU A 462 4.69 22.69 21.09
CA LEU A 462 4.19 22.16 19.83
C LEU A 462 2.92 21.31 20.01
N LEU A 463 2.88 20.45 21.04
CA LEU A 463 1.70 19.64 21.36
C LEU A 463 0.51 20.49 21.82
N LEU A 464 0.74 21.51 22.65
CA LEU A 464 -0.31 22.44 23.09
C LEU A 464 -0.91 23.24 21.91
N ASN A 465 -0.06 23.69 20.98
CA ASN A 465 -0.50 24.36 19.75
C ASN A 465 -1.36 23.44 18.86
N CYS A 466 -1.15 22.13 18.95
CA CYS A 466 -1.93 21.10 18.24
C CYS A 466 -3.15 20.59 19.02
N LYS A 467 -3.67 21.38 19.98
CA LYS A 467 -4.86 21.08 20.78
C LYS A 467 -4.74 19.82 21.66
N ALA A 468 -3.53 19.55 22.18
CA ALA A 468 -3.36 18.58 23.26
C ALA A 468 -4.13 19.04 24.51
N ASP A 469 -4.82 18.11 25.16
CA ASP A 469 -5.61 18.35 26.36
C ASP A 469 -4.71 18.45 27.58
N LYS A 470 -4.50 19.68 28.05
CA LYS A 470 -3.74 19.99 29.25
C LYS A 470 -4.38 19.49 30.56
N HIS A 471 -5.65 19.11 30.52
CA HIS A 471 -6.41 18.62 31.68
C HIS A 471 -6.55 17.10 31.69
N ALA A 472 -6.09 16.41 30.65
CA ALA A 472 -6.03 14.96 30.66
C ALA A 472 -5.17 14.48 31.83
N THR A 473 -5.64 13.46 32.53
CA THR A 473 -4.93 12.82 33.64
C THR A 473 -4.36 11.47 33.23
N ASP A 474 -3.19 11.13 33.76
CA ASP A 474 -2.62 9.79 33.67
C ASP A 474 -3.32 8.78 34.60
N GLN A 475 -2.80 7.55 34.68
CA GLN A 475 -3.34 6.52 35.57
C GLN A 475 -3.15 6.83 37.06
N ALA A 476 -2.21 7.71 37.41
CA ALA A 476 -1.99 8.20 38.77
C ALA A 476 -2.90 9.42 39.13
N GLY A 477 -3.72 9.88 38.18
CA GLY A 477 -4.59 11.04 38.35
C GLY A 477 -3.86 12.39 38.19
N LEU A 478 -2.62 12.39 37.72
CA LEU A 478 -1.82 13.59 37.52
C LEU A 478 -2.05 14.16 36.12
N THR A 479 -2.13 15.48 36.01
CA THR A 479 -2.06 16.18 34.72
C THR A 479 -0.61 16.28 34.26
N ALA A 480 -0.37 16.64 33.00
CA ALA A 480 0.98 16.92 32.51
C ALA A 480 1.74 17.95 33.38
N LEU A 481 1.04 18.96 33.93
CA LEU A 481 1.62 19.90 34.90
C LEU A 481 1.97 19.23 36.23
N GLY A 482 1.10 18.34 36.72
CA GLY A 482 1.37 17.56 37.93
C GLY A 482 2.60 16.66 37.77
N VAL A 483 2.75 16.03 36.60
CA VAL A 483 3.92 15.22 36.25
C VAL A 483 5.20 16.07 36.23
N SER A 484 5.17 17.28 35.65
CA SER A 484 6.34 18.16 35.64
C SER A 484 6.72 18.66 37.04
N GLN A 485 5.73 18.96 37.87
CA GLN A 485 5.93 19.37 39.27
C GLN A 485 6.56 18.25 40.10
N GLN A 486 6.12 17.01 39.91
CA GLN A 486 6.70 15.85 40.59
C GLN A 486 8.19 15.65 40.24
N HIS A 487 8.61 16.03 39.03
CA HIS A 487 10.00 15.93 38.56
C HIS A 487 10.81 17.21 38.79
N GLY A 488 10.24 18.26 39.40
CA GLY A 488 10.93 19.53 39.69
C GLY A 488 11.06 20.49 38.49
N TYR A 489 10.25 20.33 37.44
CA TYR A 489 10.31 21.11 36.19
C TYR A 489 9.17 22.15 36.11
N THR A 490 9.20 23.17 36.98
CA THR A 490 8.11 24.15 37.18
C THR A 490 8.10 25.31 36.19
N GLU A 491 9.24 25.66 35.59
CA GLU A 491 9.38 26.87 34.75
C GLU A 491 8.91 26.67 33.29
N SER A 492 9.00 25.46 32.73
CA SER A 492 8.79 25.22 31.30
C SER A 492 7.33 25.30 30.84
N ILE A 493 6.36 25.07 31.74
CA ILE A 493 4.91 25.09 31.42
C ILE A 493 4.25 26.43 31.81
N THR A 494 4.80 27.14 32.80
CA THR A 494 4.18 28.34 33.39
C THR A 494 4.64 29.66 32.73
N GLY A 495 5.83 29.69 32.11
CA GLY A 495 6.43 30.92 31.56
C GLY A 495 5.74 31.51 30.32
N GLU A 496 5.22 30.70 29.39
CA GLU A 496 4.71 31.22 28.11
C GLU A 496 3.29 31.77 28.16
N ASN A 497 2.44 31.32 29.09
CA ASN A 497 1.10 31.88 29.25
C ASN A 497 1.14 33.32 29.78
N ARG A 498 2.20 33.74 30.49
CA ARG A 498 2.38 35.15 30.89
C ARG A 498 2.83 36.01 29.72
N ASN A 499 3.84 35.58 28.97
CA ASN A 499 4.44 36.40 27.92
C ASN A 499 3.55 36.53 26.68
N ALA A 500 2.87 35.47 26.25
CA ALA A 500 1.95 35.54 25.11
C ALA A 500 0.71 36.39 25.43
N LEU A 501 0.15 36.27 26.64
CA LEU A 501 -0.99 37.08 27.08
C LEU A 501 -0.60 38.57 27.19
N LEU A 502 0.60 38.87 27.70
CA LEU A 502 1.13 40.24 27.80
C LEU A 502 1.40 40.88 26.44
N VAL A 503 1.91 40.12 25.46
CA VAL A 503 2.12 40.61 24.09
C VAL A 503 0.80 40.86 23.37
N ILE A 504 -0.20 39.97 23.54
CA ILE A 504 -1.55 40.15 22.98
C ILE A 504 -2.25 41.34 23.64
N LEU A 505 -2.17 41.50 24.97
CA LEU A 505 -2.69 42.68 25.68
C LEU A 505 -1.99 43.97 25.22
N GLY A 506 -0.67 43.94 25.03
CA GLY A 506 0.10 45.08 24.51
C GLY A 506 -0.30 45.47 23.08
N LEU A 507 -0.46 44.49 22.19
CA LEU A 507 -0.95 44.70 20.81
C LEU A 507 -2.39 45.21 20.78
N MET A 508 -3.28 44.66 21.60
CA MET A 508 -4.68 45.12 21.69
C MET A 508 -4.75 46.57 22.20
N LEU A 509 -3.98 46.92 23.23
CA LEU A 509 -3.89 48.30 23.73
C LEU A 509 -3.32 49.27 22.68
N LEU A 510 -2.29 48.87 21.93
CA LEU A 510 -1.73 49.64 20.82
C LEU A 510 -2.75 49.86 19.70
N THR A 511 -3.52 48.82 19.32
CA THR A 511 -4.56 48.96 18.30
C THR A 511 -5.75 49.79 18.76
N ALA A 512 -6.17 49.69 20.04
CA ALA A 512 -7.26 50.49 20.59
C ALA A 512 -6.88 51.97 20.73
N THR A 513 -5.64 52.27 21.14
CA THR A 513 -5.11 53.65 21.19
C THR A 513 -4.91 54.23 19.80
N TYR A 514 -4.39 53.44 18.85
CA TYR A 514 -4.28 53.86 17.45
C TYR A 514 -5.64 54.17 16.80
N GLN A 515 -6.64 53.30 17.02
CA GLN A 515 -8.01 53.54 16.55
C GLN A 515 -8.68 54.72 17.25
N ALA A 516 -8.43 54.94 18.55
CA ALA A 516 -8.91 56.14 19.24
C ALA A 516 -8.23 57.44 18.75
N THR A 517 -6.99 57.37 18.27
CA THR A 517 -6.31 58.53 17.66
C THR A 517 -6.78 58.84 16.24
N LEU A 518 -7.15 57.81 15.46
CA LEU A 518 -7.64 57.98 14.09
C LEU A 518 -9.15 58.20 14.00
N SER A 519 -9.92 57.79 15.01
CA SER A 519 -11.37 57.95 15.09
C SER A 519 -11.79 57.99 16.57
N PRO A 520 -11.60 59.13 17.26
CA PRO A 520 -12.11 59.28 18.62
C PRO A 520 -13.64 59.05 18.62
N PRO A 521 -14.19 58.37 19.64
CA PRO A 521 -15.62 58.10 19.71
C PRO A 521 -16.38 59.41 19.88
N GLY A 522 -16.87 59.95 18.76
CA GLY A 522 -17.47 61.27 18.65
C GLY A 522 -17.41 61.74 17.20
N GLY A 523 -18.07 61.01 16.30
CA GLY A 523 -17.99 61.21 14.86
C GLY A 523 -18.47 62.59 14.38
N VAL A 524 -17.97 63.00 13.21
CA VAL A 524 -18.55 64.05 12.39
C VAL A 524 -19.08 63.38 11.11
N TRP A 525 -20.39 63.48 10.83
CA TRP A 525 -20.95 63.05 9.54
C TRP A 525 -21.33 64.25 8.66
N GLN A 526 -21.28 64.01 7.35
CA GLN A 526 -21.38 64.96 6.23
C GLN A 526 -22.70 65.77 6.23
N GLY A 527 -22.58 67.10 6.20
CA GLY A 527 -23.68 67.99 5.80
C GLY A 527 -23.88 67.94 4.28
N GLY A 528 -25.12 67.67 3.86
CA GLY A 528 -25.52 67.50 2.47
C GLY A 528 -25.28 68.72 1.57
N ASN A 529 -25.35 68.45 0.26
CA ASN A 529 -25.14 69.32 -0.89
C ASN A 529 -25.17 70.85 -0.66
N ALA A 530 -24.08 71.48 -1.16
CA ALA A 530 -23.88 72.91 -1.38
C ALA A 530 -23.48 73.77 -0.16
N SER A 531 -22.30 73.54 0.43
CA SER A 531 -21.35 74.59 0.86
C SER A 531 -20.12 73.99 1.57
N LYS A 532 -18.89 74.46 1.26
CA LYS A 532 -17.64 74.04 1.91
C LYS A 532 -17.42 74.82 3.23
N LYS A 533 -18.00 74.37 4.34
CA LYS A 533 -17.53 74.70 5.70
C LYS A 533 -17.61 73.47 6.61
N LEU A 534 -16.53 73.19 7.36
CA LEU A 534 -16.48 72.14 8.37
C LEU A 534 -17.34 72.53 9.59
N GLY A 535 -18.08 71.57 10.15
CA GLY A 535 -18.87 71.72 11.37
C GLY A 535 -18.01 71.80 12.65
N ILE A 536 -18.62 72.26 13.73
CA ILE A 536 -17.99 72.53 15.04
C ILE A 536 -17.96 71.25 15.89
N SER A 537 -16.86 71.02 16.64
CA SER A 537 -16.63 69.84 17.50
C SER A 537 -17.66 69.66 18.62
N VAL A 538 -18.01 68.42 18.94
CA VAL A 538 -19.04 68.03 19.93
C VAL A 538 -18.47 67.88 21.36
N MET A 539 -17.16 67.89 21.57
CA MET A 539 -16.54 67.78 22.91
C MET A 539 -15.71 69.02 23.28
N ASP A 540 -15.95 69.53 24.49
CA ASP A 540 -15.20 70.63 25.07
C ASP A 540 -13.74 70.21 25.39
N PRO A 541 -12.72 71.02 25.08
CA PRO A 541 -11.30 70.71 25.32
C PRO A 541 -10.98 70.27 26.75
N SER A 542 -11.74 70.77 27.72
CA SER A 542 -11.53 70.47 29.15
C SER A 542 -11.89 69.02 29.47
N GLN A 543 -12.96 68.50 28.86
CA GLN A 543 -13.39 67.11 29.07
C GLN A 543 -12.45 66.11 28.39
N PHE A 544 -11.86 66.51 27.25
CA PHE A 544 -10.83 65.71 26.59
C PHE A 544 -9.59 65.53 27.49
N LEU A 545 -9.11 66.61 28.12
CA LEU A 545 -7.97 66.56 29.03
C LEU A 545 -8.24 65.71 30.30
N LEU A 546 -9.44 65.82 30.85
CA LEU A 546 -9.89 65.00 32.00
C LEU A 546 -9.91 63.49 31.68
N PHE A 547 -10.15 63.10 30.44
CA PHE A 547 -10.15 61.70 30.02
C PHE A 547 -8.76 61.22 29.58
N TYR A 548 -8.00 62.07 28.90
CA TYR A 548 -6.70 61.72 28.32
C TYR A 548 -5.59 61.57 29.36
N ILE A 549 -5.52 62.49 30.34
CA ILE A 549 -4.43 62.52 31.33
C ILE A 549 -4.42 61.27 32.23
N PRO A 550 -5.53 60.83 32.84
CA PRO A 550 -5.53 59.63 33.69
C PRO A 550 -5.16 58.37 32.90
N THR A 551 -5.67 58.26 31.67
CA THR A 551 -5.42 57.12 30.78
C THR A 551 -3.93 57.04 30.39
N TYR A 552 -3.29 58.19 30.17
CA TYR A 552 -1.87 58.28 29.85
C TYR A 552 -0.96 57.97 31.07
N VAL A 553 -1.39 58.36 32.28
CA VAL A 553 -0.66 58.03 33.53
C VAL A 553 -0.73 56.53 33.82
N VAL A 554 -1.89 55.89 33.61
CA VAL A 554 -2.04 54.43 33.73
C VAL A 554 -1.15 53.71 32.71
N PHE A 555 -1.04 54.24 31.49
CA PHE A 555 -0.14 53.71 30.46
C PHE A 555 1.33 53.76 30.88
N ILE A 556 1.81 54.91 31.38
CA ILE A 556 3.20 55.03 31.85
C ILE A 556 3.46 54.05 33.01
N TYR A 557 2.58 54.00 34.00
CA TYR A 557 2.73 53.12 35.17
C TYR A 557 2.76 51.63 34.81
N ALA A 558 1.91 51.19 33.88
CA ALA A 558 1.92 49.82 33.37
C ALA A 558 3.23 49.50 32.63
N PHE A 559 3.71 50.44 31.81
CA PHE A 559 4.92 50.27 31.01
C PHE A 559 6.19 50.23 31.87
N THR A 560 6.34 51.10 32.89
CA THR A 560 7.50 51.07 33.80
C THR A 560 7.52 49.81 34.66
N ASN A 561 6.37 49.36 35.18
CA ASN A 561 6.30 48.10 35.94
C ASN A 561 6.67 46.88 35.08
N GLN A 562 6.28 46.89 33.80
CA GLN A 562 6.66 45.83 32.87
C GLN A 562 8.16 45.83 32.59
N TYR A 563 8.79 46.99 32.42
CA TYR A 563 10.23 47.13 32.22
C TYR A 563 11.05 46.72 33.48
N LEU A 564 10.57 47.07 34.67
CA LEU A 564 11.15 46.63 35.95
C LEU A 564 11.03 45.12 36.16
N SER A 565 9.94 44.49 35.72
CA SER A 565 9.78 43.02 35.82
C SER A 565 10.69 42.24 34.86
N LEU A 566 11.12 42.86 33.77
CA LEU A 566 12.02 42.28 32.76
C LEU A 566 13.51 42.46 33.10
N SER A 567 13.84 43.32 34.06
CA SER A 567 15.23 43.71 34.39
C SER A 567 15.78 43.13 35.69
N GLN A 568 14.99 42.33 36.44
CA GLN A 568 15.51 41.61 37.61
C GLN A 568 16.21 40.31 37.17
N PRO A 569 17.48 40.06 37.55
CA PRO A 569 18.13 38.78 37.31
C PRO A 569 17.56 37.70 38.26
N LEU A 570 17.35 36.51 37.71
CA LEU A 570 16.92 35.30 38.44
C LEU A 570 17.87 35.03 39.62
N GLN A 571 17.41 35.25 40.86
CA GLN A 571 18.09 34.74 42.04
C GLN A 571 17.64 33.29 42.26
N HIS A 572 18.60 32.36 42.14
CA HIS A 572 18.46 30.96 42.54
C HIS A 572 18.16 30.86 44.05
N GLN A 573 17.03 30.24 44.39
CA GLN A 573 16.87 29.38 45.57
C GLN A 573 15.99 28.20 45.23
#